data_AF-A0A5C5VRW7-F1
#
_entry.id   AF-A0A5C5VRW7-F1
#
_cell.length_a   1.000
_cell.length_b   1.000
_cell.length_c   1.000
_cell.angle_alpha   90.00
_cell.angle_beta   90.00
_cell.angle_gamma   90.00
#
_symmetry.space_group_name_H-M   'P 1'
#
loop_
_entity.id
_entity.type
_entity.pdbx_description
1 polymer ?
#
loop_
_entity_poly.entity_id
_entity_poly.type
_entity_poly.pdbx_seq_one_letter_code
_entity_poly.pdbx_strand_id
1 'polypeptide(L)'
;MDETIRILRCHIAGRWSADEMARSFAHMRDLYNLRLLLEISAEDERDLEDFYFHYRDMVPWRRRKSKRYPPLPLLFPFAYSPFQSLPLDPAELNRLTGFVLPGEVLEVRRVSYASPGLKDFAGFGEIIGHVKDFLIYLLEFRERRRQLNSENEERELRNDALRIDNARRFVRLRNESVRADAEERRLIQWVDERQQTFIDLVDQQKVSGVEVVDEEPKNDREGG
;
A
#
# COMPACT_ATOMS: atom_id res chain seq x y z
N MET A 1 -2.95 12.93 -12.34
CA MET A 1 -2.03 11.79 -12.30
C MET A 1 -2.15 11.05 -13.64
N ASP A 2 -1.08 10.48 -14.18
CA ASP A 2 -1.19 9.65 -15.40
C ASP A 2 -2.00 8.39 -15.07
N GLU A 3 -3.23 8.30 -15.59
CA GLU A 3 -4.20 7.20 -15.41
C GLU A 3 -3.77 5.90 -16.11
N THR A 4 -2.51 5.51 -15.96
CA THR A 4 -1.98 4.29 -16.57
C THR A 4 -2.27 3.10 -15.65
N ILE A 5 -3.19 2.24 -16.11
CA ILE A 5 -3.41 0.93 -15.51
C ILE A 5 -2.14 0.11 -15.73
N ARG A 6 -1.61 -0.45 -14.63
CA ARG A 6 -0.43 -1.33 -14.68
C ARG A 6 -0.77 -2.71 -14.18
N ILE A 7 -0.09 -3.71 -14.75
CA ILE A 7 -0.24 -5.11 -14.37
C ILE A 7 0.92 -5.52 -13.48
N LEU A 8 0.63 -5.83 -12.22
CA LEU A 8 1.53 -6.56 -11.33
C LEU A 8 1.49 -8.04 -11.67
N ARG A 9 2.57 -8.59 -12.21
CA ARG A 9 2.72 -10.03 -12.45
C ARG A 9 3.54 -10.68 -11.35
N CYS A 10 2.95 -11.63 -10.65
CA CYS A 10 3.65 -12.49 -9.71
C CYS A 10 3.90 -13.86 -10.34
N HIS A 11 5.17 -14.28 -10.40
CA HIS A 11 5.56 -15.61 -10.82
C HIS A 11 5.30 -16.60 -9.68
N ILE A 12 4.53 -17.65 -9.99
CA ILE A 12 4.19 -18.70 -9.03
C ILE A 12 4.82 -20.03 -9.42
N ALA A 13 5.24 -20.78 -8.41
CA ALA A 13 5.82 -22.10 -8.56
C ALA A 13 5.27 -23.06 -7.49
N GLY A 14 5.55 -24.35 -7.67
CA GLY A 14 5.13 -25.40 -6.74
C GLY A 14 3.63 -25.68 -6.76
N ARG A 15 3.16 -26.42 -5.75
CA ARG A 15 1.75 -26.77 -5.58
C ARG A 15 1.06 -25.74 -4.71
N TRP A 16 -0.09 -25.26 -5.16
CA TRP A 16 -0.94 -24.32 -4.43
C TRP A 16 -2.23 -25.01 -4.04
N SER A 17 -2.62 -24.89 -2.77
CA SER A 17 -4.01 -25.20 -2.40
C SER A 17 -4.93 -24.05 -2.85
N ALA A 18 -6.20 -24.36 -3.08
CA ALA A 18 -7.20 -23.33 -3.40
C ALA A 18 -7.31 -22.28 -2.28
N ASP A 19 -7.11 -22.70 -1.04
CA ASP A 19 -7.18 -21.85 0.13
C ASP A 19 -5.95 -20.93 0.25
N GLU A 20 -4.73 -21.43 0.01
CA GLU A 20 -3.52 -20.59 -0.07
C GLU A 20 -3.64 -19.54 -1.18
N MET A 21 -4.21 -19.95 -2.31
CA MET A 21 -4.49 -19.08 -3.44
C MET A 21 -5.44 -17.95 -3.04
N ALA A 22 -6.60 -18.31 -2.48
CA ALA A 22 -7.62 -17.35 -2.06
C ALA A 22 -7.08 -16.39 -0.99
N ARG A 23 -6.35 -16.89 0.01
CA ARG A 23 -5.71 -16.07 1.05
C ARG A 23 -4.69 -15.10 0.46
N SER A 24 -3.86 -15.55 -0.50
CA SER A 24 -2.90 -14.67 -1.17
C SER A 24 -3.57 -13.53 -1.94
N PHE A 25 -4.70 -13.80 -2.61
CA PHE A 25 -5.46 -12.77 -3.32
C PHE A 25 -6.12 -11.79 -2.36
N ALA A 26 -6.74 -12.29 -1.28
CA ALA A 26 -7.36 -11.46 -0.27
C ALA A 26 -6.35 -10.51 0.38
N HIS A 27 -5.19 -11.02 0.80
CA HIS A 27 -4.16 -10.18 1.42
C HIS A 27 -3.49 -9.21 0.45
N MET A 28 -3.34 -9.59 -0.83
CA MET A 28 -2.86 -8.64 -1.85
C MET A 28 -3.82 -7.46 -2.00
N ARG A 29 -5.11 -7.76 -2.12
CA ARG A 29 -6.16 -6.75 -2.23
C ARG A 29 -6.22 -5.88 -0.98
N ASP A 30 -6.14 -6.47 0.21
CA ASP A 30 -6.13 -5.74 1.48
C ASP A 30 -4.96 -4.73 1.52
N LEU A 31 -3.73 -5.17 1.20
CA LEU A 31 -2.56 -4.30 1.18
C LEU A 31 -2.70 -3.18 0.14
N TYR A 32 -3.19 -3.52 -1.06
CA TYR A 32 -3.45 -2.54 -2.10
C TYR A 32 -4.47 -1.49 -1.65
N ASN A 33 -5.62 -1.92 -1.12
CA ASN A 33 -6.69 -1.04 -0.67
C ASN A 33 -6.23 -0.12 0.46
N LEU A 34 -5.46 -0.66 1.40
CA LEU A 34 -4.85 0.16 2.45
C LEU A 34 -3.93 1.22 1.85
N ARG A 35 -3.04 0.83 0.93
CA ARG A 35 -2.10 1.76 0.29
C ARG A 35 -2.85 2.85 -0.48
N LEU A 36 -3.88 2.48 -1.22
CA LEU A 36 -4.73 3.42 -1.96
C LEU A 36 -5.40 4.43 -1.02
N LEU A 37 -6.01 3.97 0.07
CA LEU A 37 -6.65 4.87 1.04
C LEU A 37 -5.66 5.78 1.75
N LEU A 38 -4.45 5.29 2.04
CA LEU A 38 -3.38 6.12 2.60
C LEU A 38 -2.97 7.23 1.63
N GLU A 39 -2.93 6.94 0.32
CA GLU A 39 -2.58 7.93 -0.70
C GLU A 39 -3.69 8.97 -0.89
N ILE A 40 -4.95 8.54 -0.97
CA ILE A 40 -6.11 9.44 -1.03
C ILE A 40 -6.14 10.36 0.21
N SER A 41 -5.92 9.79 1.40
CA SER A 41 -5.88 10.58 2.65
C SER A 41 -4.72 11.59 2.66
N ALA A 42 -3.58 11.24 2.08
CA ALA A 42 -2.43 12.14 1.99
C ALA A 42 -2.67 13.27 0.98
N GLU A 43 -3.36 12.99 -0.13
CA GLU A 43 -3.77 14.00 -1.10
C GLU A 43 -4.79 14.98 -0.52
N ASP A 44 -5.83 14.47 0.15
CA ASP A 44 -6.82 15.30 0.86
C ASP A 44 -6.15 16.25 1.87
N GLU A 45 -5.14 15.78 2.60
CA GLU A 45 -4.39 16.61 3.55
C GLU A 45 -3.57 17.72 2.86
N ARG A 46 -2.93 17.41 1.72
CA ARG A 46 -2.21 18.40 0.90
C ARG A 46 -3.15 19.45 0.33
N ASP A 47 -4.29 19.02 -0.22
CA ASP A 47 -5.31 19.92 -0.79
C ASP A 47 -5.91 20.86 0.26
N LEU A 48 -6.16 20.34 1.46
CA LEU A 48 -6.59 21.15 2.59
C LEU A 48 -5.54 22.18 2.97
N GLU A 49 -4.27 21.77 3.10
CA GLU A 49 -3.16 22.66 3.42
C GLU A 49 -3.03 23.79 2.37
N ASP A 50 -3.07 23.45 1.09
CA ASP A 50 -3.04 24.40 -0.03
C ASP A 50 -4.24 25.34 -0.03
N PHE A 51 -5.46 24.81 0.14
CA PHE A 51 -6.67 25.61 0.30
C PHE A 51 -6.52 26.63 1.43
N TYR A 52 -5.99 26.22 2.58
CA TYR A 52 -5.79 27.11 3.73
C TYR A 52 -4.71 28.16 3.47
N PHE A 53 -3.60 27.79 2.82
CA PHE A 53 -2.58 28.75 2.42
C PHE A 53 -3.17 29.83 1.51
N HIS A 54 -3.95 29.43 0.50
CA HIS A 54 -4.63 30.35 -0.40
C HIS A 54 -5.70 31.18 0.30
N TYR A 55 -6.52 30.59 1.19
CA TYR A 55 -7.55 31.31 1.93
C TYR A 55 -6.96 32.35 2.89
N ARG A 56 -5.83 32.04 3.52
CA ARG A 56 -5.10 32.98 4.38
C ARG A 56 -4.71 34.26 3.61
N ASP A 57 -4.38 34.13 2.33
CA ASP A 57 -3.98 35.26 1.49
C ASP A 57 -5.15 36.10 0.99
N MET A 58 -6.36 35.55 0.95
CA MET A 58 -7.58 36.21 0.48
C MET A 58 -8.24 37.14 1.51
N VAL A 59 -7.90 37.07 2.80
CA VAL A 59 -8.55 37.88 3.86
C VAL A 59 -7.70 39.13 4.20
N PRO A 60 -8.01 40.34 3.65
CA PRO A 60 -7.07 41.46 3.64
C PRO A 60 -6.79 42.04 5.03
N TRP A 61 -7.76 41.99 5.94
CA TRP A 61 -7.64 42.45 7.32
C TRP A 61 -6.78 41.53 8.21
N ARG A 62 -6.44 40.32 7.77
CA ARG A 62 -5.59 39.38 8.53
C ARG A 62 -4.09 39.57 8.29
N ARG A 63 -3.69 40.32 7.26
CA ARG A 63 -2.26 40.58 6.94
C ARG A 63 -1.54 41.48 7.96
N ARG A 64 -2.26 42.25 8.79
CA ARG A 64 -1.64 43.25 9.68
C ARG A 64 -1.17 42.74 11.05
N LYS A 65 -1.42 41.47 11.44
CA LYS A 65 -1.12 40.97 12.80
C LYS A 65 -0.54 39.54 12.89
N SER A 66 0.11 38.98 11.86
CA SER A 66 0.58 37.58 11.91
C SER A 66 2.06 37.40 12.23
N LYS A 67 2.48 37.72 13.46
CA LYS A 67 3.77 37.21 14.00
C LYS A 67 3.63 36.21 15.16
N ARG A 68 2.41 35.91 15.62
CA ARG A 68 2.16 35.00 16.75
C ARG A 68 0.82 34.27 16.60
N TYR A 69 0.62 33.56 15.50
CA TYR A 69 -0.43 32.54 15.51
C TYR A 69 0.22 31.21 15.92
N PRO A 70 -0.40 30.47 16.85
CA PRO A 70 0.03 29.10 17.15
C PRO A 70 -0.10 28.25 15.89
N PRO A 71 0.66 27.13 15.79
CA PRO A 71 0.49 26.20 14.70
C PRO A 71 -0.98 25.76 14.56
N LEU A 72 -1.35 25.41 13.33
CA LEU A 72 -2.71 25.12 12.86
C LEU A 72 -3.61 24.18 13.70
N PRO A 73 -3.15 23.19 14.49
CA PRO A 73 -4.07 22.23 15.12
C PRO A 73 -5.02 22.80 16.20
N LEU A 74 -4.84 24.04 16.65
CA LEU A 74 -5.65 24.60 17.75
C LEU A 74 -6.89 25.40 17.31
N LEU A 75 -6.99 25.82 16.05
CA LEU A 75 -8.05 26.75 15.61
C LEU A 75 -9.29 26.06 15.03
N PHE A 76 -9.19 24.80 14.63
CA PHE A 76 -10.30 24.04 14.04
C PHE A 76 -10.33 22.61 14.59
N PRO A 77 -11.00 22.37 15.73
CA PRO A 77 -11.25 21.01 16.24
C PRO A 77 -12.17 20.17 15.33
N PHE A 78 -12.62 20.73 14.20
CA PHE A 78 -13.54 20.14 13.24
C PHE A 78 -12.92 19.88 11.86
N ALA A 79 -11.59 19.79 11.74
CA ALA A 79 -10.98 19.12 10.59
C ALA A 79 -11.30 17.61 10.69
N TYR A 80 -12.57 17.29 10.44
CA TYR A 80 -13.07 15.95 10.20
C TYR A 80 -12.49 15.51 8.85
N SER A 81 -11.23 15.07 8.86
CA SER A 81 -10.87 14.06 7.88
C SER A 81 -11.80 12.87 8.15
N PRO A 82 -12.57 12.38 7.17
CA PRO A 82 -13.40 11.19 7.34
C PRO A 82 -12.56 9.95 7.73
N PHE A 83 -11.23 10.06 7.66
CA PHE A 83 -10.25 9.04 8.01
C PHE A 83 -9.58 9.28 9.37
N GLN A 84 -10.22 9.97 10.33
CA GLN A 84 -9.69 10.17 11.70
C GLN A 84 -9.30 8.86 12.41
N SER A 85 -9.88 7.74 12.00
CA SER A 85 -9.37 6.40 12.26
C SER A 85 -9.40 5.60 10.97
N LEU A 86 -8.23 5.17 10.48
CA LEU A 86 -8.18 4.27 9.32
C LEU A 86 -8.91 2.97 9.66
N PRO A 87 -9.87 2.54 8.83
CA PRO A 87 -10.56 1.28 9.08
C PRO A 87 -9.63 0.12 8.78
N LEU A 88 -9.32 -0.66 9.81
CA LEU A 88 -8.47 -1.84 9.70
C LEU A 88 -9.29 -3.12 9.47
N ASP A 89 -10.62 -3.02 9.37
CA ASP A 89 -11.44 -4.15 8.95
C ASP A 89 -11.38 -4.30 7.41
N PRO A 90 -10.96 -5.45 6.86
CA PRO A 90 -11.00 -5.71 5.43
C PRO A 90 -12.37 -5.46 4.80
N ALA A 91 -13.47 -5.76 5.51
CA ALA A 91 -14.81 -5.51 4.98
C ALA A 91 -15.08 -4.01 4.80
N GLU A 92 -14.58 -3.18 5.72
CA GLU A 92 -14.71 -1.73 5.66
C GLU A 92 -13.77 -1.11 4.62
N LEU A 93 -12.52 -1.58 4.52
CA LEU A 93 -11.60 -1.21 3.44
C LEU A 93 -12.24 -1.44 2.06
N ASN A 94 -12.83 -2.62 1.85
CA ASN A 94 -13.51 -2.94 0.60
C ASN A 94 -14.73 -2.05 0.33
N ARG A 95 -15.47 -1.63 1.36
CA ARG A 95 -16.59 -0.69 1.22
C ARG A 95 -16.08 0.69 0.80
N LEU A 96 -15.00 1.17 1.41
CA LEU A 96 -14.43 2.47 1.07
C LEU A 96 -13.86 2.50 -0.35
N THR A 97 -13.23 1.41 -0.80
CA THR A 97 -12.79 1.29 -2.19
C THR A 97 -13.95 1.21 -3.18
N GLY A 98 -15.19 1.00 -2.73
CA GLY A 98 -16.38 1.08 -3.59
C GLY A 98 -16.70 2.51 -4.08
N PHE A 99 -16.08 3.54 -3.48
CA PHE A 99 -16.20 4.93 -3.93
C PHE A 99 -15.13 5.34 -4.94
N VAL A 100 -14.14 4.48 -5.16
CA VAL A 100 -13.01 4.69 -6.06
C VAL A 100 -13.44 4.32 -7.50
N LEU A 101 -12.82 4.93 -8.52
CA LEU A 101 -13.13 4.59 -9.91
C LEU A 101 -12.80 3.12 -10.20
N PRO A 102 -13.59 2.40 -11.04
CA PRO A 102 -13.37 0.99 -11.31
C PRO A 102 -11.95 0.64 -11.81
N GLY A 103 -11.29 1.54 -12.54
CA GLY A 103 -9.92 1.35 -13.04
C GLY A 103 -8.81 1.50 -11.99
N GLU A 104 -9.14 2.00 -10.81
CA GLU A 104 -8.20 2.25 -9.71
C GLU A 104 -8.27 1.15 -8.63
N VAL A 105 -9.24 0.25 -8.70
CA VAL A 105 -9.35 -0.91 -7.79
C VAL A 105 -8.47 -2.04 -8.30
N LEU A 106 -7.90 -2.83 -7.38
CA LEU A 106 -7.13 -4.01 -7.74
C LEU A 106 -8.04 -5.11 -8.30
N GLU A 107 -7.82 -5.50 -9.54
CA GLU A 107 -8.52 -6.59 -10.20
C GLU A 107 -7.57 -7.74 -10.52
N VAL A 108 -8.03 -8.98 -10.33
CA VAL A 108 -7.30 -10.16 -10.84
C VAL A 108 -7.61 -10.29 -12.33
N ARG A 109 -6.62 -10.03 -13.19
CA ARG A 109 -6.76 -10.12 -14.65
C ARG A 109 -6.60 -11.54 -15.16
N ARG A 110 -5.59 -12.25 -14.65
CA ARG A 110 -5.22 -13.56 -15.16
C ARG A 110 -4.59 -14.42 -14.08
N VAL A 111 -4.94 -15.71 -14.09
CA VAL A 111 -4.24 -16.73 -13.31
C VAL A 111 -3.89 -17.87 -14.26
N SER A 112 -2.61 -18.20 -14.35
CA SER A 112 -2.10 -19.30 -15.17
C SER A 112 -1.35 -20.28 -14.29
N TYR A 113 -1.88 -21.50 -14.19
CA TYR A 113 -1.33 -22.59 -13.37
C TYR A 113 -0.33 -23.48 -14.14
N ALA A 114 0.53 -22.87 -14.95
CA ALA A 114 1.68 -23.57 -15.53
C ALA A 114 2.81 -23.68 -14.49
N SER A 115 3.86 -24.47 -14.77
CA SER A 115 5.11 -24.44 -14.00
C SER A 115 6.25 -23.99 -14.92
N PRO A 116 6.74 -22.74 -14.80
CA PRO A 116 6.29 -21.68 -13.88
C PRO A 116 4.95 -21.06 -14.29
N GLY A 117 4.15 -20.65 -13.31
CA GLY A 117 2.84 -20.05 -13.47
C GLY A 117 2.87 -18.54 -13.21
N LEU A 118 1.74 -17.88 -13.40
CA LEU A 118 1.64 -16.43 -13.18
C LEU A 118 0.28 -16.00 -12.63
N LYS A 119 0.30 -14.92 -11.86
CA LYS A 119 -0.86 -14.16 -11.38
C LYS A 119 -0.69 -12.72 -11.81
N ASP A 120 -1.64 -12.21 -12.58
CA ASP A 120 -1.62 -10.83 -13.05
C ASP A 120 -2.72 -10.06 -12.31
N PHE A 121 -2.33 -8.97 -11.65
CA PHE A 121 -3.23 -8.02 -11.00
C PHE A 121 -3.16 -6.68 -11.72
N ALA A 122 -4.29 -6.11 -12.12
CA ALA A 122 -4.35 -4.76 -12.67
C ALA A 122 -4.83 -3.76 -11.61
N GLY A 123 -4.29 -2.56 -11.62
CA GLY A 123 -4.74 -1.47 -10.77
C GLY A 123 -4.04 -0.16 -11.12
N PHE A 124 -4.25 0.84 -10.27
CA PHE A 124 -3.65 2.15 -10.37
C PHE A 124 -2.12 2.06 -10.30
N GLY A 125 -1.44 2.57 -11.34
CA GLY A 125 -0.02 2.31 -11.59
C GLY A 125 0.92 2.69 -10.46
N GLU A 126 0.62 3.77 -9.74
CA GLU A 126 1.41 4.23 -8.59
C GLU A 126 1.32 3.26 -7.40
N ILE A 127 0.10 2.83 -7.07
CA ILE A 127 -0.15 1.90 -5.96
C ILE A 127 0.42 0.51 -6.30
N ILE A 128 0.28 0.08 -7.56
CA ILE A 128 0.92 -1.13 -8.07
C ILE A 128 2.44 -1.07 -7.91
N GLY A 129 3.06 0.10 -8.17
CA GLY A 129 4.49 0.32 -7.93
C GLY A 129 4.88 0.09 -6.47
N HIS A 130 4.12 0.64 -5.53
CA HIS A 130 4.39 0.44 -4.10
C HIS A 130 4.21 -1.01 -3.64
N VAL A 131 3.17 -1.69 -4.14
CA VAL A 131 2.93 -3.11 -3.84
C VAL A 131 4.06 -3.97 -4.43
N LYS A 132 4.55 -3.65 -5.64
CA LYS A 132 5.71 -4.31 -6.25
C LYS A 132 6.95 -4.15 -5.37
N ASP A 133 7.30 -2.94 -4.98
CA ASP A 133 8.49 -2.66 -4.17
C ASP A 133 8.45 -3.41 -2.84
N PHE A 134 7.25 -3.46 -2.23
CA PHE A 134 7.00 -4.27 -1.04
C PHE A 134 7.28 -5.76 -1.25
N LEU A 135 6.78 -6.34 -2.34
CA LEU A 135 7.00 -7.77 -2.63
C LEU A 135 8.45 -8.10 -3.03
N ILE A 136 9.11 -7.20 -3.77
CA ILE A 136 10.54 -7.33 -4.10
C ILE A 136 11.36 -7.36 -2.82
N TYR A 137 11.08 -6.45 -1.88
CA TYR A 137 11.77 -6.44 -0.59
C TYR A 137 11.65 -7.77 0.15
N LEU A 138 10.47 -8.43 0.11
CA LEU A 138 10.28 -9.76 0.71
C LEU A 138 11.11 -10.85 0.02
N LEU A 139 11.20 -10.81 -1.32
CA LEU A 139 12.02 -11.76 -2.08
C LEU A 139 13.51 -11.59 -1.75
N GLU A 140 14.00 -10.34 -1.73
CA GLU A 140 15.39 -10.03 -1.36
C GLU A 140 15.70 -10.39 0.10
N PHE A 141 14.73 -10.21 1.00
CA PHE A 141 14.85 -10.60 2.41
C PHE A 141 15.11 -12.10 2.53
N ARG A 142 14.36 -12.92 1.78
CA ARG A 142 14.54 -14.37 1.75
C ARG A 142 15.92 -14.79 1.22
N GLU A 143 16.39 -14.13 0.15
CA GLU A 143 17.71 -14.42 -0.43
C GLU A 143 18.84 -14.12 0.57
N ARG A 144 18.75 -12.97 1.26
CA ARG A 144 19.65 -12.61 2.35
C ARG A 144 19.61 -13.63 3.49
N ARG A 145 18.42 -14.11 3.89
CA ARG A 145 18.27 -15.14 4.92
C ARG A 145 18.96 -16.45 4.55
N ARG A 146 18.85 -16.89 3.29
CA ARG A 146 19.54 -18.10 2.80
C ARG A 146 21.05 -17.99 2.83
N GLN A 147 21.60 -16.84 2.45
CA GLN A 147 23.05 -16.60 2.44
C GLN A 147 23.65 -16.59 3.86
N LEU A 148 22.83 -16.34 4.87
CA LEU A 148 23.27 -16.01 6.22
C LEU A 148 22.77 -17.03 7.26
N ASN A 149 22.74 -18.35 7.00
CA ASN A 149 22.25 -19.36 7.95
C ASN A 149 23.31 -19.93 8.94
N SER A 150 24.45 -19.26 9.17
CA SER A 150 25.61 -19.80 9.94
C SER A 150 25.90 -19.29 11.38
N GLU A 151 25.08 -18.43 12.01
CA GLU A 151 25.27 -17.68 13.31
C GLU A 151 23.88 -17.29 13.92
N ASN A 152 23.27 -18.06 14.84
CA ASN A 152 21.79 -18.18 14.84
C ASN A 152 20.90 -17.36 15.82
N GLU A 153 21.36 -16.46 16.69
CA GLU A 153 20.43 -15.76 17.64
C GLU A 153 20.26 -14.25 17.46
N GLU A 154 21.33 -13.46 17.27
CA GLU A 154 21.22 -12.01 16.98
C GLU A 154 20.41 -11.73 15.70
N ARG A 155 20.20 -12.77 14.89
CA ARG A 155 19.57 -12.71 13.58
C ARG A 155 18.06 -12.78 13.61
N GLU A 156 17.45 -13.50 14.55
CA GLU A 156 15.99 -13.50 14.67
C GLU A 156 15.51 -12.09 15.00
N LEU A 157 16.17 -11.43 15.96
CA LEU A 157 15.91 -10.04 16.30
C LEU A 157 16.15 -9.07 15.13
N ARG A 158 17.20 -9.28 14.33
CA ARG A 158 17.48 -8.45 13.15
C ARG A 158 16.46 -8.67 12.02
N ASN A 159 15.98 -9.91 11.86
CA ASN A 159 14.96 -10.25 10.89
C ASN A 159 13.61 -9.63 11.27
N ASP A 160 13.23 -9.71 12.54
CA ASP A 160 12.02 -9.04 13.05
C ASP A 160 12.13 -7.52 12.91
N ALA A 161 13.31 -6.95 13.17
CA ALA A 161 13.55 -5.53 12.96
C ALA A 161 13.40 -5.10 11.50
N LEU A 162 13.91 -5.89 10.54
CA LEU A 162 13.75 -5.63 9.11
C LEU A 162 12.30 -5.81 8.65
N ARG A 163 11.58 -6.78 9.22
CA ARG A 163 10.15 -6.99 8.96
C ARG A 163 9.32 -5.78 9.38
N ILE A 164 9.56 -5.31 10.61
CA ILE A 164 8.93 -4.10 11.16
C ILE A 164 9.34 -2.87 10.35
N ASP A 165 10.60 -2.76 9.92
CA ASP A 165 11.06 -1.66 9.07
C ASP A 165 10.33 -1.64 7.72
N ASN A 166 10.11 -2.81 7.11
CA ASN A 166 9.33 -2.92 5.87
C ASN A 166 7.87 -2.47 6.07
N ALA A 167 7.21 -2.99 7.11
CA ALA A 167 5.84 -2.57 7.45
C ALA A 167 5.77 -1.07 7.74
N ARG A 168 6.78 -0.51 8.43
CA ARG A 168 6.90 0.93 8.64
C ARG A 168 7.06 1.69 7.33
N ARG A 169 7.93 1.26 6.42
CA ARG A 169 8.10 1.91 5.10
C ARG A 169 6.80 1.89 4.29
N PHE A 170 6.07 0.78 4.35
CA PHE A 170 4.76 0.66 3.71
C PHE A 170 3.74 1.68 4.26
N VAL A 171 3.79 1.94 5.57
CA VAL A 171 2.90 2.89 6.26
C VAL A 171 3.38 4.36 6.15
N ARG A 172 4.70 4.61 6.16
CA ARG A 172 5.32 5.94 6.36
C ARG A 172 5.26 6.91 5.18
N LEU A 173 4.66 6.54 4.06
CA LEU A 173 4.40 7.48 2.97
C LEU A 173 3.32 8.53 3.31
N ARG A 174 2.65 8.41 4.47
CA ARG A 174 1.73 9.41 5.05
C ARG A 174 2.39 10.72 5.55
N ASN A 175 3.73 10.83 5.50
CA ASN A 175 4.54 11.97 5.94
C ASN A 175 4.41 12.36 7.43
N GLU A 176 5.46 13.03 7.89
CA GLU A 176 5.94 13.44 9.22
C GLU A 176 4.96 14.23 10.11
N SER A 177 3.65 14.08 9.92
CA SER A 177 2.66 14.69 10.78
C SER A 177 2.60 13.94 12.11
N VAL A 178 2.68 14.73 13.18
CA VAL A 178 2.62 14.33 14.59
C VAL A 178 1.27 13.67 14.90
N ARG A 179 1.07 12.42 14.48
CA ARG A 179 -0.08 11.58 14.85
C ARG A 179 0.35 10.45 15.77
N ALA A 180 -0.57 10.10 16.68
CA ALA A 180 -0.30 9.31 17.87
C ALA A 180 0.26 7.92 17.55
N ASP A 181 1.41 7.60 18.15
CA ASP A 181 2.12 6.30 18.12
C ASP A 181 1.20 5.06 18.13
N ALA A 182 0.02 5.13 18.76
CA ALA A 182 -0.90 4.02 18.87
C ALA A 182 -1.56 3.62 17.54
N GLU A 183 -1.91 4.58 16.66
CA GLU A 183 -2.51 4.27 15.35
C GLU A 183 -1.48 3.69 14.39
N GLU A 184 -0.28 4.29 14.34
CA GLU A 184 0.84 3.78 13.53
C GLU A 184 1.18 2.34 13.92
N ARG A 185 1.23 2.02 15.22
CA ARG A 185 1.48 0.64 15.70
C ARG A 185 0.40 -0.34 15.24
N ARG A 186 -0.88 0.06 15.25
CA ARG A 186 -1.98 -0.79 14.77
C ARG A 186 -1.89 -1.04 13.26
N LEU A 187 -1.57 -0.01 12.48
CA LEU A 187 -1.34 -0.14 11.04
C LEU A 187 -0.16 -1.06 10.74
N ILE A 188 0.97 -0.86 11.43
CA ILE A 188 2.16 -1.71 11.29
C ILE A 188 1.80 -3.17 11.60
N GLN A 189 1.12 -3.43 12.73
CA GLN A 189 0.71 -4.79 13.09
C GLN A 189 -0.20 -5.41 12.03
N TRP A 190 -1.18 -4.64 11.54
CA TRP A 190 -2.13 -5.12 10.53
C TRP A 190 -1.44 -5.46 9.20
N VAL A 191 -0.46 -4.66 8.78
CA VAL A 191 0.38 -4.91 7.60
C VAL A 191 1.25 -6.14 7.83
N ASP A 192 1.86 -6.26 9.01
CA ASP A 192 2.73 -7.37 9.40
C ASP A 192 2.01 -8.73 9.31
N GLU A 193 0.77 -8.80 9.80
CA GLU A 193 -0.08 -10.00 9.71
C GLU A 193 -0.31 -10.46 8.26
N ARG A 194 -0.51 -9.51 7.33
CA ARG A 194 -0.70 -9.80 5.89
C ARG A 194 0.62 -10.11 5.20
N GLN A 195 1.68 -9.41 5.58
CA GLN A 195 3.03 -9.65 5.13
C GLN A 195 3.48 -11.07 5.44
N GLN A 196 3.13 -11.60 6.61
CA GLN A 196 3.51 -12.95 7.02
C GLN A 196 3.04 -14.02 6.02
N THR A 197 1.84 -13.87 5.45
CA THR A 197 1.38 -14.82 4.41
C THR A 197 2.28 -14.81 3.18
N PHE A 198 2.75 -13.64 2.74
CA PHE A 198 3.67 -13.55 1.62
C PHE A 198 5.07 -14.04 1.98
N ILE A 199 5.54 -13.78 3.21
CA ILE A 199 6.80 -14.36 3.71
C ILE A 199 6.75 -15.88 3.65
N ASP A 200 5.67 -16.50 4.13
CA ASP A 200 5.52 -17.95 4.12
C ASP A 200 5.51 -18.50 2.68
N LEU A 201 4.79 -17.85 1.77
CA LEU A 201 4.74 -18.23 0.36
C LEU A 201 6.09 -18.05 -0.33
N VAL A 202 6.79 -16.95 -0.03
CA VAL A 202 8.14 -16.69 -0.51
C VAL A 202 9.06 -17.75 0.02
N ASP A 203 9.09 -18.06 1.32
CA ASP A 203 9.94 -19.08 1.96
C ASP A 203 9.70 -20.49 1.39
N GLN A 204 8.45 -20.82 1.05
CA GLN A 204 8.09 -22.08 0.39
C GLN A 204 8.47 -22.14 -1.10
N GLN A 205 9.10 -21.10 -1.66
CA GLN A 205 9.39 -20.96 -3.11
C GLN A 205 8.13 -20.96 -3.98
N LYS A 206 6.97 -20.62 -3.41
CA LYS A 206 5.72 -20.57 -4.15
C LYS A 206 5.57 -19.28 -4.94
N VAL A 207 6.20 -18.20 -4.48
CA VAL A 207 6.35 -16.94 -5.22
C VAL A 207 7.84 -16.77 -5.53
N SER A 208 8.18 -16.71 -6.81
CA SER A 208 9.58 -16.72 -7.28
C SER A 208 10.04 -15.39 -7.87
N GLY A 209 9.11 -14.49 -8.18
CA GLY A 209 9.42 -13.20 -8.79
C GLY A 209 8.19 -12.32 -8.91
N VAL A 210 8.42 -11.01 -9.04
CA VAL A 210 7.38 -10.01 -9.26
C VAL A 210 7.88 -9.00 -10.29
N GLU A 211 7.06 -8.72 -11.30
CA GLU A 211 7.32 -7.71 -12.32
C GLU A 211 6.09 -6.81 -12.50
N VAL A 212 6.30 -5.63 -13.07
CA VAL A 212 5.21 -4.75 -13.48
C VAL A 212 5.29 -4.58 -14.98
N VAL A 213 4.17 -4.83 -15.65
CA VAL A 213 3.99 -4.77 -17.10
C VAL A 213 2.95 -3.70 -17.38
N ASP A 214 3.23 -2.79 -18.31
CA ASP A 214 2.24 -1.82 -18.75
C ASP A 214 1.17 -2.53 -19.59
N GLU A 215 -0.11 -2.25 -19.32
CA GLU A 215 -1.20 -2.78 -20.14
C GLU A 215 -1.22 -1.96 -21.45
N GLU A 216 -0.90 -2.59 -22.59
CA GLU A 216 -1.13 -1.94 -23.88
C GLU A 216 -2.63 -1.60 -23.99
N PRO A 217 -3.00 -0.35 -24.31
CA PRO A 217 -4.41 0.01 -24.43
C PRO A 217 -5.02 -0.90 -25.49
N LYS A 218 -6.01 -1.71 -25.09
CA LYS A 218 -6.83 -2.46 -26.04
C LYS A 218 -7.41 -1.44 -27.01
N ASN A 219 -6.92 -1.44 -28.24
CA ASN A 219 -7.54 -0.74 -29.34
C ASN A 219 -8.88 -1.43 -29.61
N ASP A 220 -9.91 -1.08 -28.85
CA ASP A 220 -11.30 -1.52 -29.05
C ASP A 220 -11.93 -0.84 -30.30
N ARG A 221 -11.12 -0.61 -31.35
CA ARG A 221 -11.50 0.00 -32.61
C ARG A 221 -11.19 -0.88 -33.81
N GLU A 222 -11.41 -2.19 -33.72
CA GLU A 222 -11.56 -3.03 -34.92
C GLU A 222 -12.62 -4.11 -34.67
N GLY A 223 -13.87 -3.82 -35.05
CA GLY A 223 -14.91 -4.84 -35.21
C GLY A 223 -16.29 -4.47 -34.70
N GLY A 224 -17.03 -3.67 -35.49
CA GLY A 224 -18.45 -3.39 -35.31
C GLY A 224 -18.97 -2.42 -36.35
#